data_AF-C7RMZ3-F1
#
_entry.id   AF-C7RMZ3-F1
#
_cell.length_a   1.000
_cell.length_b   1.000
_cell.length_c   1.000
_cell.angle_alpha   90.00
_cell.angle_beta   90.00
_cell.angle_gamma   90.00
#
_symmetry.space_group_name_H-M   'P 1'
#
loop_
_entity.id
_entity.type
_entity.pdbx_description
1 polymer ?
#
loop_
_entity_poly.entity_id
_entity_poly.type
_entity_poly.pdbx_seq_one_letter_code
_entity_poly.pdbx_strand_id
1 'polypeptide(L)'
;MRDEFCASPGLIHRLERSAPRDAAPLWGGTGSYIPKTANTWRGPIRDFTLRLRKSSLEESISLCFPGQVENVDALTLEAKIADFAPAADLRIRFLATVSQGALLPYADPDAALFGGAAPQGLRTSSD
;
A
#
# COMPACT_ATOMS: atom_id res chain seq x y z
N MET A 1 -4.54 6.04 -12.64
CA MET A 1 -4.17 6.00 -11.20
C MET A 1 -5.24 5.34 -10.33
N ARG A 2 -6.54 5.64 -10.47
CA ARG A 2 -7.60 5.02 -9.63
C ARG A 2 -7.78 3.50 -9.91
N ASP A 3 -7.73 3.10 -11.17
CA ASP A 3 -7.97 1.70 -11.58
C ASP A 3 -6.79 0.76 -11.28
N GLU A 4 -5.56 1.30 -11.21
CA GLU A 4 -4.33 0.51 -10.99
C GLU A 4 -4.28 -0.15 -9.61
N PHE A 5 -4.95 0.44 -8.62
CA PHE A 5 -4.98 -0.03 -7.24
C PHE A 5 -6.38 -0.44 -6.78
N CYS A 6 -7.35 -0.52 -7.70
CA CYS A 6 -8.74 -0.85 -7.41
C CYS A 6 -9.36 0.00 -6.28
N ALA A 7 -9.01 1.29 -6.21
CA ALA A 7 -9.52 2.17 -5.17
C ALA A 7 -11.01 2.46 -5.42
N SER A 8 -11.86 2.04 -4.47
CA SER A 8 -13.31 2.24 -4.62
C SER A 8 -13.65 3.74 -4.63
N PRO A 9 -14.66 4.18 -5.41
CA PRO A 9 -15.08 5.58 -5.40
C PRO A 9 -15.42 6.11 -4.01
N GLY A 10 -16.00 5.26 -3.15
CA GLY A 10 -16.30 5.59 -1.76
C GLY A 10 -15.06 5.78 -0.89
N LEU A 11 -14.01 4.97 -1.09
CA LEU A 11 -12.71 5.17 -0.43
C LEU A 11 -12.10 6.50 -0.85
N ILE A 12 -12.06 6.77 -2.16
CA ILE A 12 -11.51 8.02 -2.68
C ILE A 12 -12.27 9.22 -2.13
N HIS A 13 -13.59 9.21 -2.18
CA HIS A 13 -14.40 10.31 -1.66
C HIS A 13 -14.17 10.53 -0.16
N ARG A 14 -14.00 9.47 0.63
CA ARG A 14 -13.70 9.59 2.07
C ARG A 14 -12.37 10.29 2.30
N LEU A 15 -11.34 9.88 1.57
CA LEU A 15 -10.00 10.46 1.65
C LEU A 15 -9.99 11.93 1.21
N GLU A 16 -10.67 12.25 0.11
CA GLU A 16 -10.81 13.63 -0.38
C GLU A 16 -11.52 14.54 0.65
N ARG A 17 -12.48 14.00 1.42
CA ARG A 17 -13.19 14.75 2.47
C ARG A 17 -12.37 14.92 3.75
N SER A 18 -11.54 13.94 4.10
CA SER A 18 -10.73 13.98 5.33
C SER A 18 -9.41 14.73 5.17
N ALA A 19 -9.00 15.05 3.95
CA ALA A 19 -7.79 15.79 3.68
C ALA A 19 -7.89 17.25 4.22
N PRO A 20 -6.89 17.72 5.00
CA PRO A 20 -6.74 19.14 5.33
C PRO A 20 -6.76 20.03 4.08
N ARG A 21 -7.25 21.27 4.18
CA ARG A 21 -7.40 22.20 3.04
C ARG A 21 -6.07 22.55 2.35
N ASP A 22 -4.96 22.35 3.05
CA ASP A 22 -3.57 22.55 2.64
C ASP A 22 -2.79 21.24 2.47
N ALA A 23 -3.43 20.08 2.66
CA ALA A 23 -2.79 18.80 2.46
C ALA A 23 -2.73 18.46 0.96
N ALA A 24 -1.51 18.37 0.43
CA ALA A 24 -1.29 17.70 -0.84
C ALA A 24 -1.76 16.23 -0.71
N PRO A 25 -2.55 15.70 -1.65
CA PRO A 25 -3.05 14.35 -1.55
C PRO A 25 -1.88 13.33 -1.54
N LEU A 26 -1.88 12.50 -0.49
CA LEU A 26 -1.62 11.06 -0.60
C LEU A 26 -0.18 10.65 -0.97
N TRP A 27 0.78 10.99 -0.11
CA TRP A 27 2.01 10.18 0.03
C TRP A 27 1.71 9.00 0.95
N GLY A 28 1.05 7.98 0.42
CA GLY A 28 1.17 6.65 1.00
C GLY A 28 2.01 5.78 0.07
N GLY A 29 2.73 4.83 0.65
CA GLY A 29 3.67 3.99 -0.06
C GLY A 29 3.00 3.17 -1.16
N THR A 30 3.79 2.75 -2.14
CA THR A 30 3.36 1.74 -3.12
C THR A 30 4.16 0.47 -2.91
N GLY A 31 3.45 -0.65 -2.81
CA GLY A 31 4.04 -1.98 -2.84
C GLY A 31 3.78 -2.64 -4.18
N SER A 32 4.72 -3.47 -4.64
CA SER A 32 4.52 -4.33 -5.80
C SER A 32 5.07 -5.72 -5.53
N TYR A 33 4.34 -6.74 -5.96
CA TYR A 33 4.76 -8.14 -5.83
C TYR A 33 4.39 -8.89 -7.11
N ILE A 34 5.25 -9.79 -7.58
CA ILE A 34 5.15 -10.45 -8.89
C ILE A 34 4.83 -11.95 -8.73
N PRO A 35 3.65 -12.33 -8.23
CA PRO A 35 3.27 -13.72 -8.02
C PRO A 35 3.06 -14.48 -9.34
N LYS A 36 2.83 -13.81 -10.48
CA LYS A 36 2.62 -14.49 -11.78
C LYS A 36 3.80 -15.36 -12.19
N THR A 37 5.00 -15.07 -11.71
CA THR A 37 6.19 -15.91 -11.96
C THR A 37 6.02 -17.34 -11.45
N ALA A 38 5.19 -17.55 -10.41
CA ALA A 38 4.88 -18.87 -9.88
C ALA A 38 4.08 -19.75 -10.85
N ASN A 39 3.44 -19.18 -11.89
CA ASN A 39 2.76 -19.97 -12.93
C ASN A 39 3.73 -20.81 -13.78
N THR A 40 5.04 -20.60 -13.64
CA THR A 40 6.06 -21.47 -14.26
C THR A 40 6.29 -22.77 -13.47
N TRP A 41 5.79 -22.86 -12.24
CA TRP A 41 5.93 -24.03 -11.39
C TRP A 41 4.93 -25.13 -11.77
N ARG A 42 5.12 -26.32 -11.20
CA ARG A 42 4.20 -27.44 -11.38
C ARG A 42 2.95 -27.25 -10.51
N GLY A 43 1.96 -26.54 -11.05
CA GLY A 43 0.65 -26.32 -10.44
C GLY A 43 0.55 -25.00 -9.67
N PRO A 44 -0.61 -24.75 -9.03
CA PRO A 44 -0.87 -23.49 -8.31
C PRO A 44 -0.07 -23.38 -7.01
N ILE A 45 -0.06 -22.18 -6.44
CA ILE A 45 0.46 -21.93 -5.09
C ILE A 45 -0.52 -22.53 -4.10
N ARG A 46 -0.14 -23.67 -3.48
CA ARG A 46 -1.07 -24.46 -2.63
C ARG A 46 -1.65 -23.67 -1.46
N ASP A 47 -0.82 -22.87 -0.79
CA ASP A 47 -1.22 -22.03 0.34
C ASP A 47 -0.58 -20.65 0.18
N PHE A 48 -1.39 -19.67 -0.19
CA PHE A 48 -0.98 -18.28 -0.33
C PHE A 48 -1.58 -17.44 0.78
N THR A 49 -0.73 -16.84 1.61
CA THR A 49 -1.12 -15.87 2.63
C THR A 49 -0.55 -14.49 2.28
N LEU A 50 -1.42 -13.50 2.09
CA LEU A 50 -1.05 -12.10 1.95
C LEU A 50 -1.30 -11.38 3.26
N ARG A 51 -0.26 -10.81 3.86
CA ARG A 51 -0.35 -9.92 5.02
C ARG A 51 0.03 -8.50 4.64
N LEU A 52 -0.87 -7.57 4.93
CA LEU A 52 -0.68 -6.15 4.68
C LEU A 52 -0.69 -5.44 6.03
N ARG A 53 0.41 -4.76 6.36
CA ARG A 53 0.57 -4.06 7.63
C ARG A 53 0.55 -2.56 7.41
N LYS A 54 -0.41 -1.90 8.03
CA LYS A 54 -0.52 -0.45 8.06
C LYS A 54 0.52 0.15 9.01
N SER A 55 0.94 1.37 8.73
CA SER A 55 1.76 2.14 9.66
C SER A 55 0.97 2.80 10.78
N SER A 56 -0.33 3.05 10.56
CA SER A 56 -1.22 3.70 11.52
C SER A 56 -2.68 3.30 11.30
N LEU A 57 -3.53 3.60 12.28
CA LEU A 57 -4.98 3.32 12.20
C LEU A 57 -5.70 4.18 11.15
N GLU A 58 -5.13 5.33 10.81
CA GLU A 58 -5.69 6.28 9.84
C GLU A 58 -5.37 5.90 8.39
N GLU A 59 -4.47 4.94 8.20
CA GLU A 59 -4.08 4.47 6.90
C GLU A 59 -5.13 3.53 6.29
N SER A 60 -5.39 3.75 5.01
CA SER A 60 -6.20 2.90 4.15
C SER A 60 -5.31 2.16 3.17
N ILE A 61 -5.68 0.92 2.82
CA ILE A 61 -4.98 0.12 1.82
C ILE A 61 -5.91 -0.12 0.65
N SER A 62 -5.39 0.03 -0.56
CA SER A 62 -6.08 -0.25 -1.81
C SER A 62 -5.23 -1.20 -2.65
N LEU A 63 -5.82 -2.28 -3.13
CA LEU A 63 -5.17 -3.23 -4.03
C LEU A 63 -6.19 -3.98 -4.87
N CYS A 64 -5.77 -4.39 -6.07
CA CYS A 64 -6.50 -5.35 -6.88
C CYS A 64 -6.09 -6.77 -6.46
N PHE A 65 -6.95 -7.46 -5.71
CA PHE A 65 -6.66 -8.80 -5.22
C PHE A 65 -7.93 -9.65 -5.18
N PRO A 66 -7.90 -10.89 -5.71
CA PRO A 66 -9.10 -11.75 -5.78
C PRO A 66 -9.46 -12.39 -4.44
N GLY A 67 -8.55 -12.41 -3.46
CA GLY A 67 -8.83 -12.97 -2.14
C GLY A 67 -9.60 -12.01 -1.25
N GLN A 68 -10.41 -12.58 -0.35
CA GLN A 68 -11.07 -11.83 0.70
C GLN A 68 -10.04 -11.39 1.75
N VAL A 69 -9.97 -10.09 1.99
CA VAL A 69 -9.07 -9.50 2.98
C VAL A 69 -9.86 -9.22 4.25
N GLU A 70 -9.34 -9.70 5.39
CA GLU A 70 -9.94 -9.54 6.71
C GLU A 70 -8.97 -8.84 7.66
N ASN A 71 -9.48 -8.11 8.65
CA ASN A 71 -8.64 -7.56 9.72
C ASN A 71 -8.32 -8.69 10.70
N VAL A 72 -7.03 -8.97 10.92
CA VAL A 72 -6.59 -9.89 11.97
C VAL A 72 -6.17 -9.16 13.24
N ASP A 73 -5.80 -7.89 13.11
CA ASP A 73 -5.65 -6.93 14.21
C ASP A 73 -5.93 -5.50 13.71
N ALA A 74 -5.69 -4.49 14.55
CA ALA A 74 -6.00 -3.09 14.24
C ALA A 74 -5.17 -2.50 13.08
N LEU A 75 -3.97 -3.04 12.82
CA LEU A 75 -3.05 -2.58 11.79
C LEU A 75 -2.79 -3.64 10.71
N THR A 76 -3.17 -4.89 10.92
CA THR A 76 -2.88 -6.00 10.03
C THR A 76 -4.14 -6.51 9.35
N LEU A 77 -4.06 -6.54 8.02
CA LEU A 77 -5.03 -7.16 7.13
C LEU A 77 -4.41 -8.47 6.59
N GLU A 78 -5.18 -9.54 6.55
CA GLU A 78 -4.74 -10.84 6.03
C GLU A 78 -5.74 -11.36 5.00
N ALA A 79 -5.22 -12.03 3.97
CA ALA A 79 -6.01 -12.86 3.09
C ALA A 79 -5.33 -14.21 2.90
N LYS A 80 -6.12 -15.27 2.87
CA LYS A 80 -5.67 -16.65 2.64
C LYS A 80 -6.38 -17.22 1.42
N ILE A 81 -5.62 -17.82 0.52
CA ILE A 81 -6.13 -18.48 -0.69
C ILE A 81 -5.43 -19.83 -0.84
N ALA A 82 -6.22 -20.89 -0.92
CA ALA A 82 -5.72 -22.22 -1.29
C ALA A 82 -5.67 -22.36 -2.82
N ASP A 83 -4.70 -23.13 -3.32
CA ASP A 83 -4.52 -23.42 -4.75
C ASP A 83 -4.57 -22.17 -5.64
N PHE A 84 -3.91 -21.10 -5.19
CA PHE A 84 -3.89 -19.82 -5.86
C PHE A 84 -3.09 -19.88 -7.17
N ALA A 85 -3.77 -19.61 -8.29
CA ALA A 85 -3.18 -19.41 -9.60
C ALA A 85 -3.24 -17.91 -9.96
N PRO A 86 -2.12 -17.16 -9.83
CA PRO A 86 -2.13 -15.71 -10.01
C PRO A 86 -2.44 -15.30 -11.46
N ALA A 87 -3.55 -14.58 -11.67
CA ALA A 87 -3.91 -14.00 -12.97
C ALA A 87 -3.21 -12.65 -13.24
N ALA A 88 -2.85 -11.93 -12.18
CA ALA A 88 -2.25 -10.59 -12.21
C ALA A 88 -1.16 -10.45 -11.14
N ASP A 89 -0.25 -9.51 -11.36
CA ASP A 89 0.69 -9.09 -10.31
C ASP A 89 0.01 -8.14 -9.33
N LEU A 90 0.54 -8.07 -8.11
CA LEU A 90 -0.05 -7.24 -7.06
C LEU A 90 0.51 -5.83 -7.11
N ARG A 91 -0.40 -4.86 -7.11
CA ARG A 91 -0.11 -3.44 -6.89
C ARG A 91 -0.87 -3.01 -5.64
N ILE A 92 -0.15 -2.50 -4.65
CA ILE A 92 -0.70 -2.05 -3.38
C ILE A 92 -0.43 -0.56 -3.25
N ARG A 93 -1.47 0.20 -2.90
CA ARG A 93 -1.36 1.60 -2.49
C ARG A 93 -1.78 1.72 -1.04
N PHE A 94 -0.87 2.21 -0.23
CA PHE A 94 -1.16 2.71 1.10
C PHE A 94 -1.59 4.18 0.95
N LEU A 95 -2.56 4.61 1.74
CA LEU A 95 -3.20 5.92 1.62
C LEU A 95 -3.43 6.46 3.02
N ALA A 96 -2.70 7.50 3.40
CA ALA A 96 -2.92 8.22 4.65
C ALA A 96 -3.04 9.72 4.37
N THR A 97 -3.81 10.40 5.21
CA THR A 97 -3.79 11.86 5.30
C THR A 97 -2.91 12.22 6.48
N VAL A 98 -1.72 12.78 6.23
CA VAL A 98 -0.86 13.30 7.29
C VAL A 98 -0.88 14.82 7.29
N SER A 99 -0.79 15.44 8.47
CA SER A 99 -0.52 16.87 8.61
C SER A 99 0.91 17.19 8.16
N GLN A 100 1.12 18.40 7.66
CA GLN A 100 2.43 18.90 7.23
C GLN A 100 3.47 18.73 8.35
N GLY A 101 4.60 18.05 8.09
CA GLY A 101 5.67 17.82 9.07
C GLY A 101 5.67 16.47 9.80
N ALA A 102 4.70 15.59 9.53
CA ALA A 102 4.76 14.21 10.02
C ALA A 102 5.85 13.40 9.29
N LEU A 103 6.63 12.62 10.04
CA LEU A 103 7.54 11.62 9.47
C LEU A 103 6.73 10.61 8.65
N LEU A 104 7.09 10.43 7.38
CA LEU A 104 6.47 9.40 6.56
C LEU A 104 6.87 8.02 7.11
N PRO A 105 5.92 7.16 7.47
CA PRO A 105 6.25 5.84 7.99
C PRO A 105 6.82 4.90 6.92
N TYR A 106 6.68 5.27 5.64
CA TYR A 106 7.25 4.60 4.47
C TYR A 106 8.27 5.49 3.74
N ALA A 107 9.04 6.30 4.48
CA ALA A 107 10.27 6.83 3.91
C ALA A 107 11.17 5.62 3.60
N ASP A 108 11.20 5.23 2.32
CA ASP A 108 12.16 4.25 1.84
C ASP A 108 13.56 4.78 2.19
N PRO A 109 14.30 4.13 3.11
CA PRO A 109 15.63 4.60 3.51
C PRO A 109 16.60 4.59 2.31
N ASP A 110 16.26 3.83 1.25
CA ASP A 110 17.03 3.70 0.03
C ASP A 110 16.48 4.58 -1.11
N ALA A 111 15.46 5.42 -0.89
CA ALA A 111 14.89 6.28 -1.94
C ALA A 111 15.95 7.15 -2.65
N ALA A 112 16.94 7.62 -1.88
CA ALA A 112 18.09 8.37 -2.39
C ALA A 112 19.04 7.51 -3.24
N LEU A 113 19.10 6.20 -3.02
CA LEU A 113 19.93 5.25 -3.76
C LEU A 113 19.33 4.88 -5.13
N PHE A 114 18.01 5.01 -5.29
CA PHE A 114 17.30 4.70 -6.54
C PHE A 114 16.91 5.94 -7.37
N GLY A 115 17.50 7.10 -7.08
CA GLY A 115 17.26 8.34 -7.84
C GLY A 115 15.88 8.95 -7.62
N GLY A 116 15.15 8.52 -6.59
CA GLY A 116 13.92 9.19 -6.15
C GLY A 116 14.28 10.53 -5.51
N ALA A 117 13.67 11.63 -5.97
CA ALA A 117 13.84 12.90 -5.30
C ALA A 117 13.31 12.77 -3.86
N ALA A 118 14.16 13.04 -2.87
CA ALA A 118 13.72 13.18 -1.49
C ALA A 118 12.53 14.17 -1.44
N PRO A 119 11.48 13.90 -0.65
CA PRO A 119 10.39 14.86 -0.50
C PRO A 119 10.99 16.19 -0.02
N GLN A 120 10.96 17.20 -0.88
CA GLN A 120 11.54 18.49 -0.56
C GLN A 120 10.73 19.12 0.58
N GLY A 121 11.35 19.24 1.76
CA GLY A 121 10.71 19.80 2.96
C GLY A 121 11.09 19.14 4.28
N LEU A 122 11.78 17.98 4.27
CA LEU A 122 12.25 17.35 5.52
C LEU A 122 13.55 18.01 6.01
N ARG A 123 13.44 18.78 7.11
CA ARG A 123 14.60 19.12 7.93
C ARG A 123 15.13 17.83 8.56
N THR A 124 16.34 17.43 8.21
CA THR A 124 17.12 16.48 8.99
C THR A 124 17.56 17.19 10.27
N SER A 125 17.11 16.76 11.46
CA SER A 125 17.73 17.25 12.69
C SER A 125 19.10 16.58 12.80
N SER A 126 20.15 17.37 12.64
CA SER A 126 21.47 17.02 13.15
C SER A 126 21.50 17.36 14.63
N ASP A 127 21.67 16.35 15.46
CA ASP A 127 22.44 16.37 16.71
C ASP A 127 22.97 14.95 16.96
#